data_AF-E8KI06-F1
#
_entry.id   AF-E8KI06-F1
#
_cell.length_a   1.000
_cell.length_b   1.000
_cell.length_c   1.000
_cell.angle_alpha   90.00
_cell.angle_beta   90.00
_cell.angle_gamma   90.00
#
_symmetry.space_group_name_H-M   'P 1'
#
loop_
_entity.id
_entity.type
_entity.pdbx_description
1 polymer ?
#
loop_
_entity_poly.entity_id
_entity_poly.type
_entity_poly.pdbx_seq_one_letter_code
_entity_poly.pdbx_strand_id
1 'polypeptide(L)'
;YSPKINYKIHTETIKTYLLTDLTTEQLSFKYASEADLLNVALFNQTAKQWRAKNPEAKENMRDEASLNELLVLANMESYNAILPEKQVGQKERMQELRRLARTQLVSLEKLNLGLLK
;
A
#
# COMPACT_ATOMS: atom_id res chain seq x y z
N TYR A 1 7.52 -30.81 -13.01
CA TYR A 1 7.84 -29.60 -12.22
C TYR A 1 6.55 -29.01 -11.71
N SER A 2 6.15 -29.35 -10.48
CA SER A 2 5.01 -28.74 -9.83
C SER A 2 5.48 -27.42 -9.23
N PRO A 3 5.03 -26.26 -9.71
CA PRO A 3 5.34 -25.04 -9.02
C PRO A 3 4.51 -25.11 -7.74
N LYS A 4 5.16 -25.47 -6.64
CA LYS A 4 4.73 -25.14 -5.29
C LYS A 4 4.81 -23.62 -5.17
N ILE A 5 3.99 -22.91 -5.95
CA ILE A 5 3.56 -21.58 -5.57
C ILE A 5 2.81 -21.85 -4.31
N ASN A 6 3.48 -21.58 -3.19
CA ASN A 6 2.84 -21.36 -1.93
C ASN A 6 1.85 -20.20 -2.17
N TYR A 7 0.69 -20.53 -2.71
CA TYR A 7 -0.59 -19.96 -2.35
C TYR A 7 -0.67 -20.19 -0.84
N LYS A 8 0.08 -19.39 -0.08
CA LYS A 8 -0.23 -19.15 1.31
C LYS A 8 -1.47 -18.30 1.20
N ILE A 9 -2.60 -19.00 1.07
CA ILE A 9 -3.92 -18.42 1.03
C ILE A 9 -4.05 -17.74 2.40
N HIS A 10 -3.72 -16.45 2.46
CA HIS A 10 -4.28 -15.58 3.48
C HIS A 10 -5.70 -15.28 3.04
N THR A 11 -6.53 -16.32 3.06
CA THR A 11 -7.97 -16.21 3.26
C THR A 11 -8.08 -15.44 4.58
N GLU A 12 -8.74 -14.28 4.57
CA GLU A 12 -8.98 -13.43 5.75
C GLU A 12 -7.83 -12.53 6.23
N THR A 13 -7.09 -11.83 5.36
CA THR A 13 -6.23 -10.75 5.86
C THR A 13 -6.19 -9.52 4.96
N ILE A 14 -7.29 -8.76 4.92
CA ILE A 14 -7.13 -7.31 4.74
C ILE A 14 -6.22 -6.89 5.88
N LYS A 15 -5.00 -6.46 5.53
CA LYS A 15 -4.02 -6.02 6.51
C LYS A 15 -4.69 -5.02 7.44
N THR A 16 -4.55 -5.21 8.75
CA THR A 16 -5.22 -4.37 9.77
C THR A 16 -4.96 -2.88 9.55
N TYR A 17 -3.78 -2.54 9.03
CA TYR A 17 -3.44 -1.16 8.70
C TYR A 17 -4.32 -0.57 7.61
N LEU A 18 -4.97 -1.32 6.72
CA LEU A 18 -5.88 -0.79 5.70
C LEU A 18 -7.28 -0.53 6.25
N LEU A 19 -7.67 -1.11 7.38
CA LEU A 19 -8.99 -0.91 7.96
C LEU A 19 -9.13 0.47 8.60
N THR A 20 -8.03 1.07 9.05
CA THR A 20 -8.01 2.37 9.69
C THR A 20 -7.75 3.50 8.70
N ASP A 21 -8.53 4.57 8.83
CA ASP A 21 -8.29 5.80 8.08
C ASP A 21 -6.97 6.44 8.48
N LEU A 22 -6.41 7.24 7.56
CA LEU A 22 -5.21 8.00 7.85
C LEU A 22 -5.51 9.02 8.96
N THR A 23 -4.58 9.10 9.91
CA THR A 23 -4.65 10.06 11.02
C THR A 23 -4.50 11.49 10.50
N THR A 24 -4.97 12.45 11.31
CA THR A 24 -4.78 13.88 11.00
C THR A 24 -3.31 14.24 10.89
N GLU A 25 -2.42 13.64 11.70
CA GLU A 25 -0.98 13.85 11.56
C GLU A 25 -0.47 13.37 10.21
N GLN A 26 -0.83 12.16 9.79
CA GLN A 26 -0.39 11.62 8.49
C GLN A 26 -0.90 12.45 7.31
N LEU A 27 -2.13 12.95 7.38
CA LEU A 27 -2.73 13.78 6.33
C LEU A 27 -2.11 15.18 6.23
N SER A 28 -1.60 15.69 7.35
CA SER A 28 -1.00 17.04 7.43
C SER A 28 0.54 17.00 7.36
N PHE A 29 1.13 15.82 7.26
CA PHE A 29 2.57 15.63 7.29
C PHE A 29 3.22 16.08 5.99
N LYS A 30 4.31 16.86 6.10
CA LYS A 30 5.14 17.22 4.95
C LYS A 30 6.13 16.08 4.64
N TYR A 31 5.75 15.24 3.69
CA TYR A 31 6.58 14.12 3.23
C TYR A 31 7.88 14.59 2.56
N ALA A 32 8.97 13.86 2.82
CA ALA A 32 10.28 14.12 2.23
C ALA A 32 10.33 13.75 0.73
N SER A 33 9.46 12.85 0.29
CA SER A 33 9.37 12.37 -1.08
C SER A 33 7.96 11.87 -1.42
N GLU A 34 7.66 11.79 -2.72
CA GLU A 34 6.45 11.12 -3.22
C GLU A 34 6.42 9.64 -2.82
N ALA A 35 7.59 8.99 -2.75
CA ALA A 35 7.70 7.60 -2.30
C ALA A 35 7.24 7.42 -0.84
N ASP A 36 7.61 8.33 0.07
CA ASP A 36 7.15 8.25 1.47
C ASP A 36 5.65 8.50 1.60
N LEU A 37 5.07 9.40 0.80
CA LEU A 37 3.63 9.61 0.77
C LEU A 37 2.88 8.35 0.34
N LEU A 38 3.35 7.71 -0.74
CA LEU A 38 2.79 6.46 -1.25
C LEU A 38 2.96 5.33 -0.22
N ASN A 39 4.11 5.26 0.44
CA ASN A 39 4.37 4.29 1.49
C ASN A 39 3.41 4.46 2.67
N VAL A 40 3.10 5.70 3.09
CA VAL A 40 2.09 5.92 4.14
C VAL A 40 0.69 5.59 3.66
N ALA A 41 0.31 5.99 2.45
CA ALA A 41 -1.01 5.69 1.90
C ALA A 41 -1.26 4.17 1.80
N LEU A 42 -0.25 3.39 1.42
CA LEU A 42 -0.36 1.94 1.33
C LEU A 42 -0.13 1.26 2.69
N PHE A 43 1.04 1.44 3.30
CA PHE A 43 1.52 0.67 4.46
C PHE A 43 1.36 1.35 5.83
N ASN A 44 0.75 2.54 5.87
CA ASN A 44 0.52 3.33 7.09
C ASN A 44 1.80 3.79 7.82
N GLN A 45 2.95 3.80 7.14
CA GLN A 45 4.22 4.24 7.71
C GLN A 45 5.23 4.65 6.63
N THR A 46 6.14 5.56 6.99
CA THR A 46 7.25 5.98 6.13
C THR A 46 8.35 4.92 6.09
N ALA A 47 9.28 5.04 5.13
CA ALA A 47 10.44 4.15 5.07
C ALA A 47 11.29 4.24 6.36
N LYS A 48 11.44 5.45 6.92
CA LYS A 48 12.13 5.67 8.19
C LYS A 48 11.43 4.99 9.37
N GLN A 49 10.11 5.11 9.46
CA GLN A 49 9.33 4.45 10.52
C GLN A 49 9.40 2.92 10.40
N TRP A 50 9.34 2.39 9.18
CA TRP A 50 9.52 0.95 8.95
C TRP A 50 10.91 0.48 9.37
N ARG A 51 11.99 1.20 8.98
CA ARG A 51 13.36 0.83 9.35
C ARG A 51 13.60 0.91 10.85
N ALA A 52 13.01 1.88 11.54
CA ALA A 52 13.08 1.98 13.00
C ALA A 52 12.42 0.78 13.71
N LYS A 53 11.36 0.21 13.12
CA LYS A 53 10.69 -1.00 13.64
C LYS A 53 11.40 -2.30 13.23
N ASN A 54 12.21 -2.27 12.18
CA ASN A 54 12.91 -3.43 11.62
C ASN A 54 14.42 -3.13 11.50
N PRO A 55 15.13 -2.89 12.62
CA PRO A 55 16.54 -2.47 12.60
C PRO A 55 17.47 -3.54 12.00
N GLU A 56 17.14 -4.82 12.19
CA GLU A 56 17.94 -5.96 11.71
C GLU A 56 17.59 -6.39 10.28
N ALA A 57 16.55 -5.81 9.66
CA ALA A 57 16.16 -6.18 8.31
C ALA A 57 17.19 -5.66 7.30
N LYS A 58 17.72 -6.58 6.49
CA LYS A 58 18.65 -6.25 5.40
C LYS A 58 17.93 -5.59 4.22
N GLU A 59 16.66 -5.91 4.05
CA GLU A 59 15.83 -5.45 2.96
C GLU A 59 15.06 -4.16 3.33
N ASN A 60 14.21 -3.68 2.41
CA ASN A 60 13.33 -2.55 2.65
C ASN A 60 11.86 -2.98 2.70
N MET A 61 10.98 -2.07 3.12
CA MET A 61 9.55 -2.34 3.28
C MET A 61 8.83 -2.84 2.02
N ARG A 62 9.29 -2.46 0.84
CA ARG A 62 8.72 -2.89 -0.45
C ARG A 62 9.22 -4.29 -0.83
N ASP A 63 10.42 -4.68 -0.42
CA ASP A 63 10.95 -6.03 -0.68
C ASP A 63 10.17 -7.09 0.14
N GLU A 64 9.74 -6.71 1.35
CA GLU A 64 8.88 -7.52 2.24
C GLU A 64 7.38 -7.44 1.87
N ALA A 65 7.02 -6.66 0.85
CA ALA A 65 5.63 -6.52 0.41
C ALA A 65 5.20 -7.71 -0.47
N SER A 66 3.93 -8.08 -0.37
CA SER A 66 3.34 -9.08 -1.26
C SER A 66 3.25 -8.59 -2.70
N LEU A 67 3.13 -9.53 -3.65
CA LEU A 67 2.94 -9.20 -5.06
C LEU A 67 1.72 -8.30 -5.31
N ASN A 68 0.62 -8.53 -4.57
CA ASN A 68 -0.58 -7.70 -4.66
C ASN A 68 -0.32 -6.27 -4.16
N GLU A 69 0.41 -6.10 -3.06
CA GLU A 69 0.77 -4.76 -2.56
C GLU A 69 1.70 -4.03 -3.52
N LEU A 70 2.67 -4.72 -4.13
CA LEU A 70 3.56 -4.15 -5.14
C LEU A 70 2.80 -3.72 -6.40
N LEU A 71 1.85 -4.54 -6.87
CA LEU A 71 0.99 -4.20 -8.00
C LEU A 71 0.15 -2.94 -7.70
N VAL A 72 -0.46 -2.90 -6.51
CA VAL A 72 -1.26 -1.75 -6.07
C VAL A 72 -0.39 -0.50 -5.93
N LEU A 73 0.83 -0.64 -5.43
CA LEU A 73 1.78 0.47 -5.33
C LEU A 73 2.14 1.05 -6.71
N ALA A 74 2.40 0.20 -7.71
CA ALA A 74 2.68 0.65 -9.07
C ALA A 74 1.46 1.39 -9.70
N ASN A 75 0.25 0.91 -9.41
CA ASN A 75 -0.97 1.60 -9.82
C ASN A 75 -1.15 2.94 -9.12
N MET A 76 -0.81 3.03 -7.83
CA MET A 76 -0.81 4.29 -7.07
C MET A 76 0.22 5.28 -7.61
N GLU A 77 1.42 4.83 -7.99
CA GLU A 77 2.45 5.67 -8.62
C GLU A 77 1.93 6.30 -9.92
N SER A 78 1.30 5.47 -10.76
CA SER A 78 0.68 5.94 -12.01
C SER A 78 -0.46 6.93 -11.77
N TYR A 79 -1.32 6.65 -10.79
CA TYR A 79 -2.43 7.54 -10.45
C TYR A 79 -1.94 8.85 -9.83
N ASN A 80 -0.94 8.79 -8.95
CA ASN A 80 -0.37 9.97 -8.31
C ASN A 80 0.25 10.95 -9.31
N ALA A 81 0.83 10.44 -10.42
CA ALA A 81 1.42 11.27 -11.47
C ALA A 81 0.42 12.23 -12.13
N ILE A 82 -0.87 11.87 -12.20
CA ILE A 82 -1.92 12.69 -12.84
C ILE A 82 -2.73 13.54 -11.85
N LEU A 83 -2.53 13.38 -10.54
CA LEU A 83 -3.27 14.12 -9.53
C LEU A 83 -2.90 15.62 -9.48
N PRO A 84 -1.64 16.05 -9.67
CA PRO A 84 -1.29 17.47 -9.71
C PRO A 84 -2.08 18.26 -10.78
N GLU A 85 -2.37 17.64 -11.92
CA GLU A 85 -3.15 18.26 -13.01
C GLU A 85 -4.60 18.57 -12.57
N LYS A 86 -5.10 17.87 -11.56
CA LYS A 86 -6.44 18.06 -11.00
C LYS A 86 -6.48 19.09 -9.86
N GLN A 87 -5.36 19.73 -9.54
CA GLN A 87 -5.22 20.73 -8.47
C GLN A 87 -5.68 20.22 -7.09
N VAL A 88 -5.65 18.90 -6.86
CA VAL A 88 -6.02 18.32 -5.55
C VAL A 88 -4.94 18.62 -4.51
N GLY A 89 -5.37 19.01 -3.31
CA GLY A 89 -4.44 19.24 -2.20
C GLY A 89 -3.82 17.94 -1.68
N GLN A 90 -2.67 18.01 -0.99
CA GLN A 90 -1.97 16.83 -0.48
C GLN A 90 -2.87 15.91 0.38
N LYS A 91 -3.68 16.50 1.26
CA LYS A 91 -4.61 15.76 2.13
C LYS A 91 -5.60 14.93 1.31
N GLU A 92 -6.26 15.56 0.34
CA GLU A 92 -7.23 14.91 -0.54
C GLU A 92 -6.54 13.84 -1.41
N ARG A 93 -5.37 14.18 -1.96
CA ARG A 93 -4.51 13.24 -2.70
C ARG A 93 -4.21 11.98 -1.90
N MET A 94 -3.84 12.11 -0.63
CA MET A 94 -3.58 10.96 0.24
C MET A 94 -4.83 10.13 0.52
N GLN A 95 -5.98 10.78 0.71
CA GLN A 95 -7.26 10.09 0.91
C GLN A 95 -7.65 9.29 -0.35
N GLU A 96 -7.48 9.86 -1.54
CA GLU A 96 -7.74 9.18 -2.81
C GLU A 96 -6.79 7.99 -3.03
N LEU A 97 -5.50 8.17 -2.78
CA LEU A 97 -4.52 7.08 -2.87
C LEU A 97 -4.82 5.95 -1.88
N ARG A 98 -5.23 6.30 -0.65
CA ARG A 98 -5.65 5.33 0.37
C ARG A 98 -6.89 4.55 -0.06
N ARG A 99 -7.88 5.25 -0.63
CA ARG A 99 -9.11 4.65 -1.17
C ARG A 99 -8.79 3.70 -2.32
N LEU A 100 -7.96 4.13 -3.27
CA LEU A 100 -7.49 3.30 -4.38
C LEU A 100 -6.82 2.02 -3.87
N ALA A 101 -5.88 2.14 -2.93
CA ALA A 101 -5.16 1.01 -2.37
C ALA A 101 -6.10 -0.03 -1.75
N ARG A 102 -7.03 0.41 -0.90
CA ARG A 102 -8.04 -0.44 -0.27
C ARG A 102 -8.91 -1.15 -1.31
N THR A 103 -9.44 -0.40 -2.27
CA THR A 103 -10.33 -0.96 -3.30
C THR A 103 -9.64 -2.00 -4.15
N GLN A 104 -8.39 -1.77 -4.56
CA GLN A 104 -7.65 -2.71 -5.38
C GLN A 104 -7.24 -3.96 -4.60
N LEU A 105 -6.73 -3.82 -3.36
CA LEU A 105 -6.36 -4.98 -2.55
C LEU A 105 -7.55 -5.88 -2.24
N VAL A 106 -8.70 -5.31 -1.86
CA VAL A 106 -9.93 -6.08 -1.63
C VAL A 106 -10.38 -6.80 -2.91
N SER A 107 -10.27 -6.14 -4.07
CA SER A 107 -10.63 -6.75 -5.35
C SER A 107 -9.69 -7.91 -5.71
N LEU A 108 -8.39 -7.75 -5.53
CA LEU A 108 -7.38 -8.77 -5.80
C LEU A 108 -7.52 -9.98 -4.85
N GLU A 109 -7.83 -9.74 -3.57
CA GLU A 109 -8.13 -10.80 -2.61
C GLU A 109 -9.36 -11.61 -3.05
N LYS A 110 -10.45 -10.94 -3.42
CA LYS A 110 -11.68 -11.60 -3.90
C LYS A 110 -11.43 -12.43 -5.16
N LEU A 111 -10.65 -11.92 -6.11
CA LEU A 111 -10.28 -12.65 -7.32
C LEU A 111 -9.48 -13.90 -6.98
N ASN A 112 -8.49 -13.78 -6.09
CA ASN A 112 -7.71 -14.93 -5.63
C ASN A 112 -8.58 -15.99 -4.94
N LEU A 113 -9.58 -15.58 -4.15
CA LEU A 113 -10.55 -16.50 -3.51
C LEU A 113 -11.49 -17.16 -4.52
N GLY A 114 -11.91 -16.44 -5.56
CA GLY A 114 -12.73 -16.98 -6.63
C GLY A 114 -12.00 -17.99 -7.51
N LEU A 115 -10.68 -17.84 -7.68
CA LEU A 115 -9.81 -18.77 -8.40
C LEU A 115 -9.47 -20.05 -7.62
N LEU A 116 -9.78 -20.08 -6.32
CA LEU A 116 -9.54 -21.23 -5.43
C LEU A 116 -10.79 -22.09 -5.19
N LYS A 117 -11.93 -21.74 -5.80
CA LYS A 117 -13.17 -22.52 -5.80
C LYS A 117 -13.28 -23.36 -7.06
#